data_AF-A0A843JCC7-F1
#
_entry.id   AF-A0A843JCC7-F1
#
_cell.length_a   1.000
_cell.length_b   1.000
_cell.length_c   1.000
_cell.angle_alpha   90.00
_cell.angle_beta   90.00
_cell.angle_gamma   90.00
#
_symmetry.space_group_name_H-M   'P 1'
#
loop_
_entity.id
_entity.type
_entity.pdbx_description
1 polymer ?
#
loop_
_entity_poly.entity_id
_entity_poly.type
_entity_poly.pdbx_seq_one_letter_code
_entity_poly.pdbx_strand_id
1 'polypeptide(L)' 'MKVLGISFSPRNGNSQALVEHVLKGAKDAGAETELVRFCDL' A
#
# COMPACT_ATOMS: atom_id res chain seq x y z
N MET A 1 13.08 3.49 8.30
CA MET A 1 12.20 2.32 8.52
C MET A 1 11.58 1.94 7.18
N LYS A 2 11.34 0.66 6.91
CA LYS A 2 10.70 0.19 5.67
C LYS A 2 9.29 -0.33 5.97
N VAL A 3 8.31 0.05 5.14
CA VAL A 3 6.89 -0.33 5.28
C VAL A 3 6.40 -0.93 3.96
N LEU A 4 5.90 -2.16 4.03
CA LEU A 4 5.32 -2.87 2.89
C LEU A 4 3.80 -2.94 3.05
N GLY A 5 3.06 -2.40 2.09
CA GLY A 5 1.61 -2.58 1.99
C GLY A 5 1.29 -3.73 1.05
N ILE A 6 0.45 -4.67 1.49
CA ILE A 6 0.00 -5.79 0.66
C ILE A 6 -1.51 -5.71 0.51
N SER A 7 -1.98 -5.64 -0.74
CA SER A 7 -3.41 -5.63 -1.07
C SER A 7 -3.80 -6.95 -1.73
N PHE A 8 -4.78 -7.63 -1.13
CA PHE A 8 -5.36 -8.88 -1.63
C PHE A 8 -6.73 -8.67 -2.30
N SER A 9 -7.15 -7.41 -2.47
CA SER A 9 -8.42 -7.11 -3.12
C SER A 9 -8.29 -7.37 -4.63
N PRO A 10 -9.19 -8.15 -5.26
CA PRO A 10 -9.20 -8.32 -6.71
C PRO A 10 -9.73 -7.08 -7.44
N ARG A 11 -10.26 -6.09 -6.69
CA ARG A 11 -10.77 -4.83 -7.22
C ARG A 11 -9.85 -3.69 -6.85
N ASN A 12 -9.73 -2.72 -7.75
CA ASN A 12 -9.14 -1.43 -7.43
C ASN A 12 -10.16 -0.55 -6.68
N GLY A 13 -10.41 -0.88 -5.41
CA GLY A 13 -11.45 -0.26 -4.59
C GLY A 13 -10.95 0.19 -3.21
N ASN A 14 -11.87 0.34 -2.26
CA ASN A 14 -11.60 0.96 -0.95
C ASN A 14 -10.39 0.37 -0.21
N SER A 15 -10.19 -0.95 -0.24
CA SER A 15 -9.03 -1.59 0.39
C SER A 15 -7.71 -1.15 -0.23
N GLN A 16 -7.66 -1.03 -1.56
CA GLN A 16 -6.47 -0.55 -2.28
C GLN A 16 -6.19 0.92 -1.95
N ALA A 17 -7.22 1.76 -2.04
CA ALA A 17 -7.11 3.18 -1.73
C ALA A 17 -6.65 3.44 -0.28
N LEU A 18 -7.12 2.62 0.67
CA LEU A 18 -6.71 2.69 2.06
C LEU A 18 -5.22 2.38 2.24
N VAL A 19 -4.74 1.29 1.64
CA VAL A 19 -3.31 0.91 1.71
C VAL A 19 -2.45 2.01 1.10
N GLU A 20 -2.84 2.58 -0.04
CA GLU A 20 -2.13 3.70 -0.67
C GLU A 20 -2.07 4.94 0.22
N HIS A 21 -3.16 5.29 0.90
CA HIS A 21 -3.18 6.43 1.83
C HIS A 21 -2.27 6.20 3.05
N VAL A 22 -2.25 4.98 3.60
CA VAL A 22 -1.35 4.63 4.71
C VAL A 22 0.11 4.70 4.26
N LEU A 23 0.45 4.14 3.09
CA LEU A 23 1.80 4.18 2.56
C LEU A 23 2.24 5.61 2.22
N LYS A 24 1.33 6.47 1.74
CA LYS A 24 1.60 7.90 1.57
C LYS A 24 1.97 8.54 2.90
N GLY A 25 1.17 8.33 3.95
CA GLY A 25 1.46 8.87 5.28
C GLY A 25 2.80 8.38 5.85
N ALA A 26 3.12 7.09 5.67
CA ALA A 26 4.40 6.53 6.08
C ALA A 26 5.58 7.15 5.31
N LYS A 27 5.43 7.36 4.00
CA LYS A 27 6.43 8.03 3.18
C LYS A 27 6.64 9.49 3.60
N ASP A 28 5.56 10.22 3.87
CA ASP A 28 5.60 11.61 4.35
C ASP A 28 6.33 11.71 5.71
N ALA A 29 6.31 10.65 6.52
CA ALA A 29 7.07 10.53 7.78
C ALA A 29 8.52 10.04 7.61
N GLY A 30 9.02 9.89 6.37
CA GLY A 30 10.40 9.47 6.08
C GLY A 30 10.63 7.96 6.03
N ALA A 31 9.57 7.15 5.93
CA ALA A 31 9.72 5.72 5.68
C ALA A 31 9.95 5.43 4.19
N GLU A 32 10.75 4.40 3.90
CA GLU A 32 10.75 3.77 2.57
C GLU A 32 9.49 2.91 2.46
N THR A 33 8.74 3.08 1.38
CA THR A 33 7.45 2.40 1.20
C THR A 33 7.37 1.64 -0.12
N GLU A 34 6.70 0.50 -0.08
CA GLU A 34 6.47 -0.37 -1.24
C GLU A 34 5.05 -0.93 -1.16
N LEU A 35 4.44 -1.16 -2.33
CA LEU A 35 3.09 -1.69 -2.47
C LEU A 35 3.12 -2.94 -3.34
N VAL A 36 2.59 -4.05 -2.81
CA VAL A 36 2.36 -5.28 -3.58
C VAL A 36 0.86 -5.48 -3.74
N ARG A 37 0.42 -5.59 -4.99
CA ARG A 37 -0.93 -6.01 -5.35
C ARG A 37 -0.92 -7.50 -5.66
N PHE A 38 -1.38 -8.30 -4.71
CA PHE A 38 -1.26 -9.76 -4.78
C PHE A 38 -2.03 -10.35 -5.97
N CYS A 39 -3.14 -9.74 -6.36
CA CYS A 39 -3.94 -10.19 -7.50
C CYS A 39 -3.34 -9.87 -8.87
N ASP A 40 -2.23 -9.11 -8.93
CA ASP A 40 -1.53 -8.81 -10.18
C ASP A 40 -0.30 -9.74 -10.39
N LEU A 41 -0.06 -10.69 -9.47
CA LEU A 41 0.99 -11.73 -9.55
C LEU A 41 0.46 -13.00 -10.23
#